data_AF-A0A0Q8XTV9-F1
#
_entry.id   AF-A0A0Q8XTV9-F1
#
_cell.length_a   1.000
_cell.length_b   1.000
_cell.length_c   1.000
_cell.angle_alpha   90.00
_cell.angle_beta   90.00
_cell.angle_gamma   90.00
#
_symmetry.space_group_name_H-M   'P 1'
#
loop_
_entity.id
_entity.type
_entity.pdbx_description
1 polymer ?
#
loop_
_entity_poly.entity_id
_entity_poly.type
_entity_poly.pdbx_seq_one_letter_code
_entity_poly.pdbx_strand_id
1 'polypeptide(L)'
;MRVLALGSLVLALVAATPASAQLTRAMRDYSGARAPIRGDIRLPAPVNPTLGRSVSVSREVGAIREQIDAGREAGQLDRREARALRREGRRIEAASARYGRDGYSDAEIAMLRTRTEALRSATVAKRTQGLQGK
;
A
#
# COMPACT_ATOMS: atom_id res chain seq x y z
N MET A 1 -17.61 -54.61 12.85
CA MET A 1 -17.74 -54.07 14.22
C MET A 1 -16.35 -53.95 14.82
N ARG A 2 -15.89 -52.74 15.12
CA ARG A 2 -14.72 -52.53 15.99
C ARG A 2 -15.08 -51.45 17.01
N VAL A 3 -14.95 -51.88 18.26
CA VAL A 3 -15.44 -51.27 19.49
C VAL A 3 -14.54 -50.10 19.89
N LEU A 4 -15.17 -49.11 20.51
CA LEU A 4 -14.62 -47.95 21.21
C LEU A 4 -13.42 -48.29 22.12
N ALA A 5 -12.44 -47.39 22.18
CA ALA A 5 -11.58 -47.24 23.35
C ALA A 5 -11.39 -45.74 23.64
N LEU A 6 -12.03 -45.32 24.73
CA LEU A 6 -11.83 -44.06 25.44
C LEU A 6 -10.35 -43.91 25.84
N GLY A 7 -9.78 -42.74 25.59
CA GLY A 7 -8.46 -42.33 26.07
C GLY A 7 -8.52 -40.89 26.55
N SER A 8 -8.55 -40.73 27.86
CA SER A 8 -8.70 -39.52 28.66
C SER A 8 -7.61 -38.46 28.48
N LEU A 9 -8.07 -37.20 28.37
CA LEU A 9 -7.65 -36.02 29.15
C LEU A 9 -6.16 -35.90 29.56
N VAL A 10 -5.43 -34.97 28.93
CA VAL A 10 -4.44 -34.16 29.64
C VAL A 10 -4.64 -32.68 29.29
N LEU A 11 -4.98 -31.94 30.33
CA LEU A 11 -5.09 -30.50 30.44
C LEU A 11 -3.69 -29.86 30.35
N ALA A 12 -3.44 -29.00 29.35
CA ALA A 12 -2.29 -28.09 29.35
C ALA A 12 -2.81 -26.66 29.24
N LEU A 13 -2.94 -26.05 30.42
CA LEU A 13 -3.30 -24.66 30.63
C LEU A 13 -2.19 -23.77 30.05
N VAL A 14 -2.35 -23.25 28.84
CA VAL A 14 -1.46 -22.20 28.34
C VAL A 14 -1.83 -20.92 29.07
N ALA A 15 -0.97 -20.52 30.00
CA ALA A 15 -1.06 -19.25 30.71
C ALA A 15 -1.06 -18.10 29.68
N ALA A 16 -2.24 -17.52 29.45
CA ALA A 16 -2.36 -16.25 28.76
C ALA A 16 -1.76 -15.17 29.67
N THR A 17 -0.50 -14.80 29.39
CA THR A 17 0.12 -13.63 29.97
C THR A 17 -0.67 -12.40 29.52
N PRO A 18 -1.27 -11.60 30.42
CA PRO A 18 -1.74 -10.29 30.05
C PRO A 18 -0.51 -9.44 29.72
N ALA A 19 -0.28 -9.24 28.43
CA ALA A 19 0.64 -8.23 27.93
C ALA A 19 0.22 -6.90 28.55
N SER A 20 1.03 -6.47 29.51
CA SER A 20 0.77 -5.28 30.30
C SER A 20 0.74 -4.08 29.37
N ALA A 21 -0.43 -3.45 29.26
CA ALA A 21 -0.62 -2.16 28.64
C ALA A 21 0.27 -1.13 29.37
N GLN A 22 1.47 -0.89 28.84
CA GLN A 22 2.43 0.10 29.34
C GLN A 22 2.69 1.24 28.33
N LEU A 23 1.78 1.45 27.38
CA LEU A 23 1.86 2.55 26.40
C LEU A 23 1.01 3.77 26.80
N THR A 24 1.02 4.13 28.08
CA THR A 24 0.25 5.28 28.58
C THR A 24 1.07 6.14 29.54
N ARG A 25 2.37 6.39 29.28
CA ARG A 25 3.13 7.40 30.06
C ARG A 25 4.48 7.80 29.46
N ALA A 26 4.51 8.38 28.26
CA ALA A 26 5.75 8.99 27.77
C ALA A 26 5.56 10.05 26.67
N MET A 27 4.55 10.93 26.76
CA MET A 27 4.49 12.11 25.88
C MET A 27 3.94 13.36 26.60
N ARG A 28 4.35 13.59 27.85
CA ARG A 28 4.07 14.85 28.56
C ARG A 28 5.25 15.83 28.58
N ASP A 29 6.43 15.44 28.09
CA ASP A 29 7.66 16.22 28.27
C ASP A 29 8.40 16.58 26.97
N TYR A 30 7.67 16.92 25.90
CA TYR A 30 8.24 17.65 24.75
C TYR A 30 7.83 19.13 24.73
N SER A 31 7.61 19.73 25.91
CA SER A 31 7.63 21.19 26.07
C SER A 31 9.04 21.65 26.41
N GLY A 32 9.99 21.30 25.54
CA GLY A 32 11.37 21.78 25.58
C GLY A 32 11.49 22.96 24.63
N ALA A 33 11.54 24.16 25.20
CA ALA A 33 11.75 25.42 24.50
C ALA A 33 12.91 25.32 23.49
N ARG A 34 12.57 25.36 22.19
CA ARG A 34 13.53 25.58 21.12
C ARG A 34 13.71 27.09 20.99
N ALA A 35 14.92 27.57 21.23
CA ALA A 35 15.32 28.96 21.04
C ALA A 35 14.79 29.50 19.69
N PRO A 36 14.32 30.76 19.61
CA PRO A 36 13.88 31.31 18.34
C PRO A 36 15.11 31.44 17.44
N ILE A 37 15.23 30.52 16.48
CA ILE A 37 16.15 30.67 15.35
C ILE A 37 15.65 31.92 14.61
N ARG A 38 16.41 33.00 14.75
CA ARG A 38 16.26 34.24 13.98
C ARG A 38 16.56 33.91 12.53
N GLY A 39 15.52 33.53 11.82
CA GLY A 39 15.54 33.22 10.42
C GLY A 39 14.10 32.97 10.03
N ASP A 40 13.60 33.80 9.15
CA ASP A 40 12.23 33.85 8.68
C ASP A 40 11.99 32.62 7.78
N ILE A 41 12.01 31.43 8.39
CA ILE A 41 11.52 30.22 7.77
C ILE A 41 10.02 30.44 7.69
N ARG A 42 9.58 31.08 6.61
CA ARG A 42 8.22 30.93 6.11
C ARG A 42 8.00 29.43 6.03
N LEU A 43 7.28 28.88 7.02
CA LEU A 43 6.75 27.53 6.89
C LEU A 43 6.03 27.51 5.54
N PRO A 44 6.40 26.63 4.60
CA PRO A 44 5.64 26.50 3.38
C PRO A 44 4.19 26.26 3.80
N ALA A 45 3.26 26.96 3.13
CA ALA A 45 1.82 26.87 3.37
C ALA A 45 1.41 25.40 3.60
N PRO A 46 0.44 25.12 4.49
CA PRO A 46 0.04 23.75 4.81
C PRO A 46 -0.20 22.98 3.52
N VAL A 47 0.67 22.01 3.25
CA VAL A 47 0.59 21.17 2.05
C VAL A 47 -0.78 20.52 2.10
N ASN A 48 -1.65 20.82 1.15
CA ASN A 48 -2.98 20.23 1.13
C ASN A 48 -2.81 18.69 1.12
N PRO A 49 -3.23 17.98 2.18
CA PRO A 49 -2.91 16.55 2.34
C PRO A 49 -3.54 15.71 1.22
N THR A 50 -4.59 16.20 0.58
CA THR A 50 -5.20 15.57 -0.60
C THR A 50 -4.28 15.64 -1.83
N LEU A 51 -3.62 16.78 -2.07
CA LEU A 51 -2.65 16.92 -3.14
C LEU A 51 -1.43 16.02 -2.91
N GLY A 52 -0.92 15.94 -1.68
CA GLY A 52 0.18 15.03 -1.35
C GLY A 52 -0.13 13.56 -1.66
N ARG A 53 -1.36 13.12 -1.38
CA ARG A 53 -1.84 11.76 -1.69
C ARG A 53 -2.03 11.52 -3.18
N SER A 54 -2.40 12.53 -3.96
CA SER A 54 -2.53 12.41 -5.42
C SER A 54 -1.19 12.14 -6.10
N VAL A 55 -0.16 12.89 -5.72
CA VAL A 55 1.20 12.74 -6.25
C VAL A 55 1.76 11.36 -5.86
N SER A 56 1.35 10.79 -4.72
CA SER A 56 1.73 9.41 -4.36
C SER A 56 1.11 8.39 -5.31
N VAL A 57 -0.19 8.47 -5.60
CA VAL A 57 -0.86 7.54 -6.54
C VAL A 57 -0.23 7.59 -7.93
N SER A 58 -0.01 8.79 -8.49
CA SER A 58 0.57 8.90 -9.83
C SER A 58 2.00 8.33 -9.89
N ARG A 59 2.82 8.58 -8.86
CA ARG A 59 4.18 8.00 -8.77
C ARG A 59 4.14 6.48 -8.66
N GLU A 60 3.25 5.93 -7.85
CA GLU A 60 3.10 4.48 -7.70
C GLU A 60 2.68 3.80 -9.01
N VAL A 61 1.71 4.37 -9.74
CA VAL A 61 1.31 3.85 -11.04
C VAL A 61 2.46 3.94 -12.05
N GLY A 62 3.21 5.04 -12.05
CA GLY A 62 4.43 5.20 -12.86
C GLY A 62 5.44 4.08 -12.61
N ALA A 63 5.77 3.82 -11.34
CA ALA A 63 6.68 2.74 -10.96
C ALA A 63 6.16 1.35 -11.39
N ILE A 64 4.86 1.09 -11.28
CA ILE A 64 4.27 -0.18 -11.75
C ILE A 64 4.39 -0.30 -13.29
N ARG A 65 4.24 0.79 -14.03
CA ARG A 65 4.41 0.78 -15.49
C ARG A 65 5.84 0.45 -15.90
N GLU A 66 6.83 1.01 -15.20
CA GLU A 66 8.23 0.64 -15.39
C GLU A 66 8.47 -0.85 -15.13
N GLN A 67 7.84 -1.41 -14.08
CA GLN A 67 7.89 -2.85 -13.83
C GLN A 67 7.20 -3.67 -14.93
N ILE A 68 6.11 -3.20 -15.53
CA ILE A 68 5.48 -3.87 -16.68
C ILE A 68 6.43 -3.86 -17.88
N ASP A 69 7.12 -2.73 -18.13
CA ASP A 69 8.08 -2.59 -19.21
C ASP A 69 9.27 -3.54 -19.03
N ALA A 70 9.88 -3.54 -17.84
CA ALA A 70 10.98 -4.44 -17.48
C ALA A 70 10.55 -5.92 -17.52
N GLY A 71 9.35 -6.25 -17.02
CA GLY A 71 8.82 -7.61 -17.05
C GLY A 71 8.63 -8.13 -18.47
N ARG A 72 8.17 -7.29 -19.39
CA ARG A 72 8.07 -7.62 -20.82
C ARG A 72 9.45 -7.82 -21.44
N GLU A 73 10.40 -6.96 -21.16
CA GLU A 73 11.76 -7.03 -21.71
C GLU A 73 12.52 -8.26 -21.22
N ALA A 74 12.32 -8.65 -19.96
CA ALA A 74 12.80 -9.91 -19.40
C ALA A 74 12.03 -11.15 -19.91
N GLY A 75 11.01 -10.95 -20.76
CA GLY A 75 10.13 -12.00 -21.26
C GLY A 75 9.30 -12.71 -20.17
N GLN A 76 9.07 -12.05 -19.04
CA GLN A 76 8.19 -12.52 -17.96
C GLN A 76 6.72 -12.15 -18.22
N LEU A 77 6.48 -11.20 -19.14
CA LEU A 77 5.16 -10.81 -19.62
C LEU A 77 5.15 -10.89 -21.14
N ASP A 78 4.06 -11.41 -21.69
CA ASP A 78 3.86 -11.30 -23.13
C ASP A 78 3.43 -9.87 -23.55
N ARG A 79 3.42 -9.62 -24.86
CA ARG A 79 3.02 -8.31 -25.41
C ARG A 79 1.58 -7.93 -25.06
N ARG A 80 0.65 -8.90 -25.07
CA ARG A 80 -0.79 -8.69 -24.84
C ARG A 80 -1.06 -8.42 -23.36
N GLU A 81 -0.44 -9.15 -22.45
CA GLU A 81 -0.50 -8.98 -21.00
C GLU A 81 0.06 -7.62 -20.60
N ALA A 82 1.28 -7.30 -21.05
CA ALA A 82 1.88 -5.99 -20.79
C ALA A 82 1.03 -4.86 -21.37
N ARG A 83 0.37 -5.07 -22.53
CA ARG A 83 -0.55 -4.06 -23.10
C ARG A 83 -1.82 -3.91 -22.24
N ALA A 84 -2.38 -4.99 -21.72
CA ALA A 84 -3.55 -4.95 -20.85
C ALA A 84 -3.27 -4.21 -19.55
N LEU A 85 -2.18 -4.54 -18.87
CA LEU A 85 -1.77 -3.90 -17.61
C LEU A 85 -1.49 -2.39 -17.83
N ARG A 86 -0.80 -2.01 -18.92
CA ARG A 86 -0.58 -0.60 -19.26
C ARG A 86 -1.88 0.16 -19.53
N ARG A 87 -2.90 -0.48 -20.09
CA ARG A 87 -4.21 0.17 -20.29
C ARG A 87 -4.87 0.46 -18.95
N GLU A 88 -4.76 -0.46 -17.99
CA GLU A 88 -5.31 -0.24 -16.66
C GLU A 88 -4.58 0.88 -15.91
N GLY A 89 -3.24 0.91 -15.95
CA GLY A 89 -2.46 2.03 -15.40
C GLY A 89 -2.90 3.39 -15.96
N ARG A 90 -3.08 3.49 -17.28
CA ARG A 90 -3.60 4.73 -17.91
C ARG A 90 -5.01 5.11 -17.45
N ARG A 91 -5.88 4.13 -17.18
CA ARG A 91 -7.23 4.40 -16.68
C ARG A 91 -7.18 4.96 -15.26
N ILE A 92 -6.27 4.45 -14.42
CA ILE A 92 -6.07 4.97 -13.06
C ILE A 92 -5.51 6.39 -13.12
N GLU A 93 -4.51 6.65 -13.95
CA GLU A 93 -3.96 8.00 -14.18
C GLU A 93 -5.03 8.98 -14.70
N ALA A 94 -5.86 8.56 -15.66
CA ALA A 94 -6.94 9.38 -16.17
C ALA A 94 -8.00 9.69 -15.11
N ALA A 95 -8.34 8.72 -14.25
CA ALA A 95 -9.25 8.93 -13.13
C ALA A 95 -8.63 9.90 -12.11
N SER A 96 -7.36 9.70 -11.73
CA SER A 96 -6.60 10.60 -10.86
C SER A 96 -6.56 12.02 -11.42
N ALA A 97 -6.23 12.21 -12.69
CA ALA A 97 -6.20 13.52 -13.32
C ALA A 97 -7.58 14.20 -13.34
N ARG A 98 -8.68 13.44 -13.41
CA ARG A 98 -10.04 13.99 -13.32
C ARG A 98 -10.37 14.43 -11.90
N TYR A 99 -10.19 13.56 -10.90
CA TYR A 99 -10.50 13.87 -9.50
C TYR A 99 -9.61 14.99 -8.95
N GLY A 100 -8.36 15.08 -9.42
CA GLY A 100 -7.44 16.14 -9.00
C GLY A 100 -7.83 17.55 -9.43
N ARG A 101 -8.77 17.73 -10.38
CA ARG A 101 -9.20 19.07 -10.83
C ARG A 101 -10.01 19.80 -9.76
N ASP A 102 -10.92 19.10 -9.11
CA ASP A 102 -11.85 19.65 -8.12
C ASP A 102 -11.37 19.40 -6.69
N GLY A 103 -10.20 18.78 -6.54
CA GLY A 103 -9.69 18.24 -5.30
C GLY A 103 -10.23 16.84 -5.02
N TYR A 104 -9.45 16.04 -4.32
CA TYR A 104 -9.82 14.66 -4.04
C TYR A 104 -10.69 14.55 -2.80
N SER A 105 -11.80 13.82 -2.93
CA SER A 105 -12.49 13.23 -1.77
C SER A 105 -11.71 12.03 -1.22
N ASP A 106 -11.93 11.71 0.05
CA ASP A 106 -11.31 10.53 0.67
C ASP A 106 -11.77 9.22 0.00
N ALA A 107 -13.01 9.16 -0.48
CA ALA A 107 -13.54 8.01 -1.22
C ALA A 107 -12.83 7.80 -2.56
N GLU A 108 -12.57 8.88 -3.31
CA GLU A 108 -11.83 8.81 -4.58
C GLU A 108 -10.37 8.39 -4.35
N ILE A 109 -9.73 8.90 -3.29
CA ILE A 109 -8.38 8.47 -2.90
C ILE A 109 -8.38 6.99 -2.56
N ALA A 110 -9.33 6.52 -1.75
CA ALA A 110 -9.43 5.12 -1.36
C ALA A 110 -9.59 4.22 -2.59
N MET A 111 -10.51 4.58 -3.49
CA MET A 111 -10.73 3.85 -4.74
C MET A 111 -9.47 3.81 -5.61
N LEU A 112 -8.79 4.94 -5.80
CA LEU A 112 -7.54 4.98 -6.58
C LEU A 112 -6.47 4.08 -5.98
N ARG A 113 -6.30 4.10 -4.66
CA ARG A 113 -5.36 3.21 -3.96
C ARG A 113 -5.70 1.74 -4.16
N THR A 114 -6.97 1.37 -3.99
CA THR A 114 -7.42 -0.01 -4.23
C THR A 114 -7.13 -0.46 -5.66
N ARG A 115 -7.38 0.40 -6.66
CA ARG A 115 -7.08 0.06 -8.06
C ARG A 115 -5.59 -0.03 -8.35
N THR A 116 -4.78 0.86 -7.77
CA THR A 116 -3.31 0.81 -7.89
C THR A 116 -2.76 -0.48 -7.29
N GLU A 117 -3.25 -0.89 -6.13
CA GLU A 117 -2.83 -2.14 -5.48
C GLU A 117 -3.28 -3.37 -6.29
N ALA A 118 -4.50 -3.36 -6.83
CA ALA A 118 -4.97 -4.40 -7.74
C ALA A 118 -4.08 -4.52 -8.99
N LEU A 119 -3.67 -3.38 -9.58
CA LEU A 119 -2.75 -3.36 -10.72
C LEU A 119 -1.37 -3.91 -10.36
N ARG A 120 -0.84 -3.55 -9.18
CA ARG A 120 0.43 -4.09 -8.66
C ARG A 120 0.35 -5.59 -8.50
N SER A 121 -0.68 -6.08 -7.79
CA SER A 121 -0.91 -7.51 -7.56
C SER A 121 -1.03 -8.29 -8.88
N ALA A 122 -1.82 -7.79 -9.83
CA ALA A 122 -1.96 -8.40 -11.14
C ALA A 122 -0.63 -8.45 -11.92
N THR A 123 0.18 -7.38 -11.85
CA THR A 123 1.49 -7.33 -12.49
C THR A 123 2.44 -8.39 -11.92
N VAL A 124 2.51 -8.50 -10.58
CA VAL A 124 3.33 -9.50 -9.89
C VAL A 124 2.87 -10.91 -10.26
N ALA A 125 1.56 -11.18 -10.15
CA ALA A 125 1.01 -12.50 -10.46
C ALA A 125 1.33 -12.94 -11.90
N LYS A 126 1.16 -12.04 -12.88
CA LYS A 126 1.47 -12.32 -14.29
C LYS A 126 2.95 -12.58 -14.54
N ARG A 127 3.83 -11.76 -13.95
CA ARG A 127 5.29 -11.96 -14.07
C ARG A 127 5.74 -13.29 -13.48
N THR A 128 5.20 -13.67 -12.33
CA THR A 128 5.50 -14.95 -11.69
C THR A 128 5.00 -16.13 -12.52
N GLN A 129 3.81 -16.04 -13.12
CA GLN A 129 3.29 -17.08 -14.03
C GLN A 129 4.15 -17.22 -15.29
N GLY A 130 4.56 -16.11 -15.91
CA GLY A 130 5.41 -16.13 -17.11
C GLY A 130 6.81 -16.71 -16.85
N LEU A 131 7.29 -16.68 -15.60
CA LEU A 131 8.53 -17.34 -15.19
C LEU A 131 8.37 -18.86 -15.01
N GLN A 132 7.20 -19.34 -14.62
CA GLN A 132 6.93 -20.77 -14.41
C GLN A 132 6.63 -21.54 -15.70
N GLY A 133 6.12 -20.84 -16.72
CA GLY A 133 5.79 -21.43 -18.03
C GLY A 133 6.96 -21.49 -19.02
N LYS A 134 8.19 -21.18 -18.58
CA LYS A 134 9.42 -21.19 -19.37
C LYS A 134 10.33 -22.31 -18.89
#